data_AF-A0A133U8H5-F1
#
_entry.id   AF-A0A133U8H5-F1
#
_cell.length_a   1.000
_cell.length_b   1.000
_cell.length_c   1.000
_cell.angle_alpha   90.00
_cell.angle_beta   90.00
_cell.angle_gamma   90.00
#
_symmetry.space_group_name_H-M   'P 1'
#
loop_
_entity.id
_entity.type
_entity.pdbx_description
1 polymer ?
#
loop_
_entity_poly.entity_id
_entity_poly.type
_entity_poly.pdbx_seq_one_letter_code
_entity_poly.pdbx_strand_id
1 'polypeptide(L)' 'IIKKAKKKNSFEVKNPVVTVAAALYMAATEAGEWRSQVEVAQTAKVSKSALFRRYKELTKNLKL' A
#
# COMPACT_ATOMS: atom_id res chain seq x y z
N ILE A 1 2.25 -9.57 1.53
CA ILE A 1 1.64 -8.81 0.41
C ILE A 1 2.64 -8.49 -0.72
N ILE A 2 3.78 -7.84 -0.47
CA ILE A 2 4.73 -7.41 -1.54
C ILE A 2 5.27 -8.55 -2.42
N LYS A 3 5.65 -9.70 -1.84
CA LYS A 3 6.08 -10.89 -2.61
C LYS A 3 4.97 -11.43 -3.53
N LYS A 4 3.70 -11.39 -3.10
CA LYS A 4 2.53 -11.77 -3.92
C LYS A 4 2.30 -10.76 -5.06
N ALA A 5 2.46 -9.46 -4.78
CA ALA A 5 2.34 -8.40 -5.78
C ALA A 5 3.44 -8.48 -6.86
N LYS A 6 4.70 -8.76 -6.48
CA LYS A 6 5.82 -8.96 -7.42
C LYS A 6 5.60 -10.17 -8.34
N LYS A 7 5.08 -11.28 -7.81
CA LYS A 7 4.80 -12.50 -8.60
C LYS A 7 3.77 -12.29 -9.70
N LYS A 8 2.90 -11.28 -9.59
CA LYS A 8 1.85 -10.99 -10.57
C LYS A 8 2.34 -10.18 -11.79
N ASN A 9 3.64 -9.85 -11.90
CA ASN A 9 4.28 -9.17 -13.05
C ASN A 9 3.62 -7.85 -13.57
N SER A 10 2.56 -7.35 -12.96
CA SER A 10 1.87 -6.10 -13.35
C SER A 10 2.17 -4.92 -12.43
N PHE A 11 3.13 -5.02 -11.51
CA PHE A 11 3.46 -3.96 -10.56
C PHE A 11 4.73 -3.20 -10.97
N GLU A 12 4.55 -2.07 -11.64
CA GLU A 12 5.61 -1.09 -11.85
C GLU A 12 5.86 -0.32 -10.54
N VAL A 13 6.99 -0.57 -9.87
CA VAL A 13 7.34 0.04 -8.59
C VAL A 13 7.89 1.45 -8.82
N LYS A 14 7.00 2.41 -9.10
CA LYS A 14 7.37 3.82 -9.35
C LYS A 14 7.98 4.53 -8.14
N ASN A 15 7.60 4.14 -6.92
CA ASN A 15 8.18 4.69 -5.69
C ASN A 15 8.16 3.62 -4.59
N PRO A 16 9.32 3.07 -4.19
CA PRO A 16 9.39 1.96 -3.24
C PRO A 16 8.83 2.32 -1.86
N VAL A 17 9.00 3.56 -1.40
CA VAL A 17 8.50 4.01 -0.08
C VAL A 17 6.97 3.99 -0.05
N VAL A 18 6.34 4.59 -1.06
CA VAL A 18 4.87 4.63 -1.17
C VAL A 18 4.29 3.21 -1.29
N THR A 19 4.95 2.35 -2.06
CA THR A 19 4.53 0.95 -2.22
C THR A 19 4.63 0.16 -0.92
N VAL A 20 5.72 0.31 -0.17
CA VAL A 20 5.88 -0.33 1.14
C VAL A 20 4.85 0.19 2.14
N ALA A 21 4.65 1.51 2.22
CA ALA A 21 3.68 2.12 3.12
C ALA A 21 2.24 1.67 2.81
N ALA A 22 1.85 1.61 1.54
CA ALA A 22 0.53 1.13 1.13
C ALA A 22 0.33 -0.37 1.39
N ALA A 23 1.38 -1.18 1.20
CA ALA A 23 1.33 -2.61 1.49
C ALA A 23 1.27 -2.90 3.01
N LEU A 24 1.95 -2.08 3.82
CA LEU A 24 1.89 -2.16 5.29
C LEU A 24 0.52 -1.73 5.80
N TYR A 25 -0.02 -0.63 5.27
CA TYR A 25 -1.39 -0.18 5.58
C TYR A 25 -2.43 -1.26 5.28
N MET A 26 -2.32 -1.93 4.13
CA MET A 26 -3.18 -3.04 3.75
C MET A 26 -3.05 -4.23 4.72
N ALA A 27 -1.83 -4.60 5.10
CA ALA A 27 -1.59 -5.67 6.07
C ALA A 27 -2.20 -5.35 7.44
N ALA A 28 -2.03 -4.12 7.94
CA ALA A 28 -2.59 -3.68 9.20
C ALA A 28 -4.12 -3.69 9.18
N THR A 29 -4.72 -3.27 8.05
CA THR A 29 -6.18 -3.31 7.85
C THR A 29 -6.69 -4.76 7.87
N GLU A 30 -6.02 -5.69 7.21
CA GLU A 30 -6.37 -7.13 7.22
C GLU A 30 -6.18 -7.77 8.60
N ALA A 31 -5.18 -7.31 9.37
CA ALA A 31 -4.93 -7.77 10.73
C ALA A 31 -5.92 -7.21 11.78
N GLY A 32 -6.83 -6.32 11.38
CA GLY A 32 -7.75 -5.64 12.29
C GLY A 32 -7.10 -4.49 13.09
N GLU A 33 -5.83 -4.18 12.82
CA GLU A 33 -5.11 -3.06 13.42
C GLU A 33 -5.41 -1.78 12.63
N TRP A 34 -6.53 -1.14 12.96
CA TRP A 34 -6.94 0.07 12.27
C TRP A 34 -5.96 1.23 12.54
N ARG A 35 -5.41 1.79 11.47
CA ARG A 35 -4.62 3.03 11.45
C ARG A 35 -5.19 3.94 10.40
N SER A 36 -5.12 5.26 10.61
CA SER A 36 -5.62 6.18 9.58
C SER A 36 -4.62 6.31 8.42
N GLN A 37 -5.11 6.43 7.19
CA GLN A 37 -4.23 6.68 6.03
C GLN A 37 -3.43 7.98 6.16
N VAL A 38 -3.93 8.95 6.92
CA VAL A 38 -3.24 10.23 7.19
C VAL A 38 -2.04 10.01 8.08
N GLU A 39 -2.22 9.27 9.17
CA GLU A 39 -1.17 8.93 10.14
C GLU A 39 -0.06 8.10 9.47
N VAL A 40 -0.43 7.10 8.66
CA VAL A 40 0.55 6.28 7.93
C VAL A 40 1.29 7.11 6.88
N ALA A 41 0.60 8.00 6.18
CA ALA A 41 1.23 8.89 5.20
C ALA A 41 2.20 9.89 5.86
N GLN A 42 1.84 10.47 7.01
CA GLN A 42 2.70 11.35 7.78
C GLN A 42 3.95 10.61 8.28
N THR A 43 3.78 9.41 8.85
CA THR A 43 4.88 8.58 9.36
C THR A 43 5.85 8.19 8.24
N ALA A 44 5.31 7.80 7.09
CA ALA A 44 6.11 7.43 5.92
C ALA A 44 6.66 8.64 5.14
N LYS A 45 6.34 9.88 5.54
CA LYS A 45 6.71 11.12 4.83
C LYS A 45 6.29 11.10 3.35
N VAL A 46 5.09 10.58 3.08
CA VAL A 46 4.50 10.52 1.73
C VAL A 46 3.19 11.27 1.66
N SER A 47 2.76 11.63 0.46
CA SER A 47 1.45 12.25 0.25
C SER A 47 0.34 11.23 0.52
N LYS A 48 -0.71 11.63 1.26
CA LYS A 48 -1.93 10.82 1.46
C LYS A 48 -2.51 10.32 0.13
N SER A 49 -2.56 11.20 -0.88
CA SER A 49 -3.05 10.87 -2.22
C SER A 49 -2.23 9.79 -2.91
N ALA A 50 -0.91 9.79 -2.73
CA ALA A 50 0.00 8.78 -3.28
C ALA A 50 -0.21 7.43 -2.59
N LEU A 51 -0.34 7.42 -1.26
CA LEU A 51 -0.64 6.23 -0.46
C LEU A 51 -2.00 5.62 -0.88
N PHE A 52 -3.04 6.46 -0.98
CA PHE A 52 -4.39 6.02 -1.38
C PHE A 52 -4.43 5.44 -2.79
N ARG A 53 -3.78 6.11 -3.75
CA ARG A 53 -3.73 5.62 -5.13
C ARG A 53 -3.03 4.26 -5.21
N ARG A 54 -1.91 4.09 -4.48
CA ARG A 54 -1.21 2.80 -4.43
C ARG A 54 -2.00 1.72 -3.70
N TYR A 55 -2.69 2.06 -2.62
CA TYR A 55 -3.59 1.14 -1.95
C TYR A 55 -4.67 0.61 -2.90
N LYS A 56 -5.36 1.50 -3.64
CA LYS A 56 -6.38 1.13 -4.64
C LYS A 56 -5.82 0.26 -5.77
N GLU A 57 -4.61 0.54 -6.25
CA GLU A 57 -3.96 -0.29 -7.26
C GLU A 57 -3.59 -1.67 -6.70
N LEU A 58 -3.09 -1.72 -5.46
CA LEU A 58 -2.79 -2.96 -4.75
C LEU A 58 -4.04 -3.83 -4.57
N THR A 59 -5.17 -3.28 -4.11
CA THR A 59 -6.41 -4.06 -3.94
C THR A 59 -6.93 -4.59 -5.28
N LYS A 60 -7.04 -3.71 -6.28
CA LYS A 60 -7.52 -4.07 -7.63
C LYS A 60 -6.69 -5.19 -8.26
N ASN A 61 -5.37 -5.11 -8.17
CA ASN A 61 -4.48 -6.09 -8.78
C ASN A 61 -4.38 -7.39 -7.96
N LEU A 62 -4.50 -7.31 -6.64
CA LEU A 62 -4.46 -8.49 -5.78
C LEU A 62 -5.79 -9.25 -5.74
N LYS A 63 -6.90 -8.66 -6.23
CA LYS A 63 -8.27 -9.21 -6.15
C LYS A 63 -8.68 -9.51 -4.71
N LEU A 64 -8.36 -8.57 -3.81
CA LEU A 64 -8.88 -8.52 -2.44
C LEU A 64 -10.04 -7.52 -2.40
#